data_AF-A0M466-F1
#
_entry.id   AF-A0M466-F1
#
_cell.length_a   1.000
_cell.length_b   1.000
_cell.length_c   1.000
_cell.angle_alpha   90.00
_cell.angle_beta   90.00
_cell.angle_gamma   90.00
#
_symmetry.space_group_name_H-M   'P 1'
#
loop_
_entity.id
_entity.type
_entity.pdbx_description
1 polymer ?
#
loop_
_entity_poly.entity_id
_entity_poly.type
_entity_poly.pdbx_seq_one_letter_code
_entity_poly.pdbx_strand_id
1 'polypeptide(L)'
;MKPYTKLYFRALGYAESDFIPSEISGNRAVDINHIICKGSGGNPSGDKDRIENLMALTREEHIEQGDKKHLIADQFRTHARLLEANGVKFDKIWIHEQIQKYSQYEASSAELIKGH
;
A
#
# COMPACT_ATOMS: atom_id res chain seq x y z
N MET A 1 7.49 -13.16 -12.31
CA MET A 1 6.64 -12.29 -11.50
C MET A 1 6.32 -12.94 -10.15
N LYS A 2 6.42 -12.20 -9.04
CA LYS A 2 6.14 -12.72 -7.69
C LYS A 2 4.64 -13.00 -7.52
N PRO A 3 4.21 -13.93 -6.65
CA PRO A 3 2.80 -14.31 -6.51
C PRO A 3 1.86 -13.14 -6.17
N TYR A 4 2.26 -12.24 -5.28
CA TYR A 4 1.47 -11.07 -4.89
C TYR A 4 1.34 -10.05 -6.05
N THR A 5 2.35 -9.93 -6.91
CA THR A 5 2.26 -9.10 -8.12
C THR A 5 1.18 -9.64 -9.06
N LYS A 6 1.08 -10.97 -9.22
CA LYS A 6 -0.01 -11.60 -9.98
C LYS A 6 -1.38 -11.34 -9.36
N LEU A 7 -1.47 -11.34 -8.03
CA LEU A 7 -2.72 -11.00 -7.33
C LEU A 7 -3.17 -9.58 -7.66
N TYR A 8 -2.25 -8.61 -7.58
CA TYR A 8 -2.52 -7.21 -7.92
C TYR A 8 -2.99 -7.04 -9.36
N PHE A 9 -2.25 -7.64 -10.32
CA PHE A 9 -2.57 -7.53 -11.74
C PHE A 9 -3.95 -8.13 -12.04
N ARG A 10 -4.23 -9.32 -11.50
CA ARG A 10 -5.53 -9.97 -11.67
C ARG A 10 -6.67 -9.15 -11.05
N ALA A 11 -6.44 -8.54 -9.89
CA ALA A 11 -7.46 -7.75 -9.20
C ALA A 11 -7.84 -6.49 -9.99
N LEU A 12 -6.86 -5.83 -10.60
CA LEU A 12 -7.04 -4.57 -11.33
C LEU A 12 -7.15 -4.75 -12.86
N GLY A 13 -7.07 -5.98 -13.36
CA GLY A 13 -7.23 -6.29 -14.78
C GLY A 13 -6.01 -5.96 -15.65
N TYR A 14 -4.81 -5.86 -15.07
CA TYR A 14 -3.58 -5.57 -15.81
C TYR A 14 -3.01 -6.81 -16.51
N ALA A 15 -2.49 -6.59 -17.72
CA ALA A 15 -1.60 -7.49 -18.44
C ALA A 15 -0.12 -7.17 -18.15
N GLU A 16 0.79 -8.11 -18.46
CA GLU A 16 2.22 -7.97 -18.16
C GLU A 16 2.91 -6.81 -18.88
N SER A 17 2.36 -6.36 -20.00
CA SER A 17 2.87 -5.25 -20.81
C SER A 17 2.23 -3.90 -20.51
N ASP A 18 1.25 -3.84 -19.59
CA ASP A 18 0.50 -2.63 -19.33
C ASP A 18 1.33 -1.58 -18.61
N PHE A 19 0.95 -0.32 -18.82
CA PHE A 19 1.44 0.77 -17.99
C PHE A 19 0.75 0.72 -16.63
N ILE A 20 1.53 0.48 -15.58
CA ILE A 20 1.05 0.45 -14.19
C ILE A 20 1.43 1.78 -13.54
N PRO A 21 0.46 2.67 -13.27
CA PRO A 21 0.73 3.91 -12.55
C PRO A 21 1.00 3.64 -11.07
N SER A 22 1.88 4.45 -10.48
CA SER A 22 1.99 4.59 -9.04
C SER A 22 0.69 5.14 -8.47
N GLU A 23 0.25 4.59 -7.35
CA GLU A 23 -0.97 5.03 -6.68
C GLU A 23 -0.80 6.41 -6.01
N ILE A 24 0.44 6.89 -5.86
CA ILE A 24 0.76 8.18 -5.25
C ILE A 24 0.95 9.26 -6.32
N SER A 25 1.91 9.09 -7.23
CA SER A 25 2.23 10.12 -8.25
C SER A 25 1.63 9.89 -9.62
N GLY A 26 1.12 8.69 -9.92
CA GLY A 26 0.69 8.31 -11.27
C GLY A 26 1.82 8.00 -12.26
N ASN A 27 3.09 8.21 -11.87
CA ASN A 27 4.26 7.83 -12.67
C ASN A 27 4.37 6.31 -12.84
N ARG A 28 5.21 5.83 -13.76
CA ARG A 28 5.39 4.38 -13.98
C ARG A 28 5.90 3.70 -12.70
N ALA A 29 5.10 2.80 -12.13
CA ALA A 29 5.53 1.99 -11.00
C ALA A 29 6.65 1.02 -11.40
N VAL A 30 7.58 0.78 -10.46
CA VAL A 30 8.73 -0.10 -10.67
C VAL A 30 8.47 -1.50 -10.08
N ASP A 31 7.81 -1.58 -8.94
CA ASP A 31 7.36 -2.84 -8.34
C ASP A 31 6.01 -2.64 -7.64
N ILE A 32 5.31 -3.75 -7.43
CA ILE A 32 4.18 -3.83 -6.51
C ILE A 32 4.77 -4.14 -5.13
N ASN A 33 4.46 -3.34 -4.13
CA ASN A 33 5.02 -3.46 -2.79
C ASN A 33 3.92 -3.73 -1.77
N HIS A 34 4.30 -4.32 -0.64
CA HIS A 34 3.40 -4.43 0.50
C HIS A 34 3.36 -3.09 1.25
N ILE A 35 2.16 -2.61 1.59
CA ILE A 35 1.99 -1.40 2.43
C ILE A 35 2.58 -1.65 3.82
N ILE A 36 2.19 -2.77 4.43
CA ILE A 36 2.81 -3.29 5.65
C ILE A 36 3.76 -4.43 5.26
N CYS A 37 5.06 -4.20 5.44
CA CYS A 37 6.08 -5.20 5.14
C CYS A 37 5.93 -6.48 5.98
N LYS A 38 6.46 -7.57 5.42
CA LYS A 38 6.43 -8.91 6.05
C LYS A 38 7.26 -8.97 7.33
N GLY A 39 8.28 -8.13 7.46
CA GLY A 39 9.25 -8.17 8.56
C GLY A 39 10.28 -9.29 8.37
N SER A 40 11.26 -9.37 9.27
CA SER A 40 12.37 -10.33 9.21
C SER A 40 11.93 -11.80 9.33
N GLY A 41 10.79 -12.06 9.97
CA GLY A 41 10.17 -13.40 10.07
C GLY A 41 9.36 -13.83 8.83
N GLY A 42 9.28 -12.99 7.80
CA GLY A 42 8.50 -13.28 6.60
C GLY A 42 6.98 -13.24 6.85
N ASN A 43 6.24 -14.05 6.08
CA ASN A 43 4.78 -14.16 6.16
C ASN A 43 4.37 -15.65 6.18
N PRO A 44 4.73 -16.41 7.22
CA PRO A 44 4.51 -17.86 7.26
C PRO A 44 3.03 -18.24 7.23
N SER A 45 2.16 -17.38 7.74
CA SER A 45 0.70 -17.51 7.67
C SER A 45 0.09 -17.11 6.33
N GLY A 46 0.85 -16.45 5.44
CA GLY A 46 0.36 -15.99 4.14
C GLY A 46 -0.62 -14.81 4.19
N ASP A 47 -1.01 -14.34 5.37
CA ASP A 47 -2.08 -13.36 5.58
C ASP A 47 -1.79 -11.97 5.02
N LYS A 48 -0.50 -11.63 4.88
CA LYS A 48 -0.05 -10.35 4.30
C LYS A 48 -0.07 -10.30 2.76
N ASP A 49 -0.20 -11.43 2.07
CA ASP A 49 -0.26 -11.49 0.60
C ASP A 49 -1.72 -11.36 0.13
N ARG A 50 -2.30 -10.20 0.42
CA ARG A 50 -3.70 -9.84 0.15
C ARG A 50 -3.78 -8.55 -0.63
N ILE A 51 -4.80 -8.37 -1.47
CA ILE A 51 -4.90 -7.20 -2.35
C ILE A 51 -4.86 -5.91 -1.55
N GLU A 52 -5.53 -5.89 -0.40
CA GLU A 52 -5.64 -4.76 0.52
C GLU A 52 -4.29 -4.26 1.05
N ASN A 53 -3.27 -5.12 1.06
CA ASN A 53 -1.93 -4.82 1.56
C ASN A 53 -0.91 -4.61 0.44
N LEU A 54 -1.33 -4.49 -0.82
CA LEU A 54 -0.44 -4.30 -1.96
C LEU A 54 -0.66 -2.93 -2.59
N MET A 55 0.40 -2.27 -3.03
CA MET A 55 0.30 -1.01 -3.74
C MET A 55 1.37 -0.88 -4.84
N ALA A 56 1.03 -0.20 -5.93
CA ALA A 56 1.99 0.16 -6.97
C ALA A 56 2.74 1.45 -6.60
N LEU A 57 4.08 1.43 -6.63
CA LEU A 57 4.92 2.59 -6.32
C LEU A 57 6.09 2.72 -7.30
N THR A 58 6.55 3.96 -7.47
CA THR A 58 7.87 4.23 -8.05
C THR A 58 8.98 3.81 -7.08
N ARG A 59 10.22 3.75 -7.58
CA ARG A 59 11.37 3.43 -6.74
C ARG A 59 11.65 4.55 -5.75
N GLU A 60 11.50 5.81 -6.17
CA GLU A 60 11.68 6.99 -5.33
C GLU A 60 10.69 6.98 -4.16
N GLU A 61 9.39 6.80 -4.45
CA GLU A 61 8.36 6.77 -3.41
C GLU A 61 8.55 5.61 -2.44
N HIS A 62 8.98 4.43 -2.92
CA HIS A 62 9.28 3.30 -2.04
C HIS A 62 10.43 3.62 -1.07
N ILE A 63 11.48 4.33 -1.51
CA ILE A 63 12.60 4.73 -0.66
C ILE A 63 12.18 5.86 0.30
N GLU A 64 11.41 6.83 -0.20
CA GLU A 64 11.01 7.99 0.57
C GLU A 64 9.90 7.70 1.58
N GLN A 65 8.99 6.76 1.28
CA GLN A 65 7.76 6.56 2.05
C GLN A 65 7.61 5.14 2.61
N GLY A 66 8.42 4.19 2.15
CA GLY A 66 8.41 2.82 2.64
C GLY A 66 8.69 2.74 4.14
N ASP A 67 7.99 1.83 4.81
CA ASP A 67 8.13 1.53 6.25
C ASP A 67 7.93 2.71 7.23
N LYS A 68 7.51 3.88 6.75
CA LYS A 68 7.21 5.03 7.60
C LYS A 68 5.81 4.90 8.20
N LYS A 69 5.74 4.52 9.49
CA LYS A 69 4.47 4.27 10.21
C LYS A 69 3.44 5.41 10.10
N HIS A 70 3.88 6.67 10.05
CA HIS A 70 2.99 7.83 9.93
C HIS A 70 2.41 8.03 8.52
N LEU A 71 2.93 7.34 7.50
CA LEU A 71 2.41 7.38 6.12
C LEU A 71 1.54 6.16 5.78
N ILE A 72 1.64 5.07 6.56
CA ILE A 72 0.91 3.82 6.30
C ILE A 72 -0.60 4.04 6.24
N ALA A 73 -1.18 4.85 7.13
CA ALA A 73 -2.60 5.14 7.11
C ALA A 73 -3.03 5.84 5.82
N ASP A 74 -2.25 6.80 5.32
CA ASP A 74 -2.52 7.48 4.07
C ASP A 74 -2.36 6.57 2.85
N GLN A 75 -1.34 5.71 2.84
CA GLN A 75 -1.16 4.69 1.80
C GLN A 75 -2.37 3.75 1.72
N PHE A 76 -2.91 3.30 2.86
CA PHE A 76 -4.14 2.51 2.87
C PHE A 76 -5.36 3.27 2.35
N ARG A 77 -5.51 4.56 2.69
CA ARG A 77 -6.61 5.39 2.18
C ARG A 77 -6.50 5.56 0.66
N THR A 78 -5.30 5.82 0.16
CA THR A 78 -5.01 5.97 -1.27
C THR A 78 -5.32 4.68 -2.02
N HIS A 79 -4.83 3.55 -1.51
CA HIS A 79 -5.08 2.24 -2.11
C HIS A 79 -6.56 1.86 -2.09
N ALA A 80 -7.27 2.10 -0.98
CA ALA A 80 -8.70 1.84 -0.89
C ALA A 80 -9.50 2.61 -1.95
N ARG A 81 -9.20 3.91 -2.15
CA ARG A 81 -9.86 4.71 -3.19
C ARG A 81 -9.60 4.16 -4.59
N LEU A 82 -8.37 3.71 -4.86
CA LEU A 82 -8.02 3.09 -6.13
C LEU A 82 -8.79 1.79 -6.36
N LEU A 83 -8.86 0.91 -5.36
CA LEU A 83 -9.64 -0.33 -5.46
C LEU A 83 -11.13 -0.06 -5.69
N GLU A 84 -11.71 0.91 -4.97
CA GLU A 84 -13.11 1.31 -5.14
C GLU A 84 -13.37 1.90 -6.53
N ALA A 85 -12.50 2.79 -7.01
CA ALA A 85 -12.62 3.41 -8.32
C ALA A 85 -12.53 2.38 -9.47
N ASN A 86 -11.77 1.30 -9.28
CA ASN A 86 -11.66 0.21 -10.24
C ASN A 86 -12.69 -0.92 -10.03
N GLY A 87 -13.63 -0.77 -9.09
CA GLY A 87 -14.67 -1.77 -8.83
C GLY A 87 -14.14 -3.10 -8.28
N VAL A 88 -12.93 -3.09 -7.69
CA VAL A 88 -12.33 -4.28 -7.09
C VAL A 88 -13.08 -4.64 -5.82
N LYS A 89 -13.38 -5.93 -5.64
CA LYS A 89 -13.93 -6.44 -4.36
C LYS A 89 -12.78 -6.69 -3.40
N PHE A 90 -12.83 -6.08 -2.22
CA PHE A 90 -11.81 -6.20 -1.18
C PHE A 90 -12.43 -6.09 0.22
N ASP A 91 -11.68 -6.49 1.24
CA ASP A 91 -12.06 -6.43 2.64
C ASP A 91 -11.90 -5.01 3.20
N LYS A 92 -13.01 -4.25 3.12
CA LYS A 92 -13.09 -2.87 3.64
C LYS A 92 -12.88 -2.79 5.15
N ILE A 93 -13.31 -3.81 5.89
CA ILE A 93 -13.18 -3.85 7.35
C ILE A 93 -11.70 -3.94 7.70
N TRP A 94 -10.97 -4.86 7.07
CA TRP A 94 -9.54 -5.03 7.30
C TRP A 94 -8.73 -3.76 6.98
N ILE A 95 -9.00 -3.11 5.84
CA ILE A 95 -8.34 -1.82 5.53
C ILE A 95 -8.67 -0.78 6.60
N HIS A 96 -9.93 -0.67 7.01
CA HIS A 96 -10.34 0.29 8.03
C HIS A 96 -9.61 0.05 9.35
N GLU A 97 -9.48 -1.21 9.79
CA GLU A 97 -8.72 -1.59 10.97
C GLU A 97 -7.25 -1.17 10.87
N GLN A 98 -6.61 -1.35 9.69
CA GLN A 98 -5.23 -0.88 9.50
C GLN A 98 -5.14 0.65 9.54
N ILE A 99 -6.07 1.38 8.90
CA ILE A 99 -6.09 2.84 8.96
C ILE A 99 -6.19 3.32 10.41
N GLN A 100 -7.09 2.75 11.22
CA GLN A 100 -7.23 3.10 12.63
C GLN A 100 -5.98 2.76 13.45
N LYS A 101 -5.36 1.60 13.18
CA LYS A 101 -4.13 1.19 13.85
C LYS A 101 -2.97 2.14 13.58
N TYR A 102 -2.87 2.72 12.38
CA TYR A 102 -1.75 3.57 12.00
C TYR A 102 -2.03 5.09 12.10
N SER A 103 -3.29 5.51 12.20
CA SER A 103 -3.66 6.93 12.39
C SER A 103 -3.07 7.54 13.68
N GLN A 104 -2.84 6.72 14.72
CA GLN A 104 -2.16 7.16 15.94
C GLN A 104 -0.74 7.73 15.69
N TYR A 105 -0.06 7.29 14.62
CA TYR A 105 1.28 7.79 14.27
C TYR A 105 1.24 9.09 13.48
N GLU A 106 0.09 9.45 12.88
CA GLU A 106 -0.09 10.72 12.15
C GLU A 106 -0.09 11.91 13.11
N ALA A 107 -0.76 11.77 14.26
CA ALA A 107 -0.83 12.80 15.30
C ALA A 107 0.55 13.09 15.93
N SER A 108 1.36 12.04 16.17
CA SER A 108 2.70 12.16 16.74
C SER A 108 3.69 12.91 15.84
N SER A 109 3.51 12.88 14.52
CA SER A 109 4.33 13.65 13.58
C SER A 109 3.96 15.14 13.56
N ALA A 110 2.70 15.49 13.84
CA ALA A 110 2.24 16.88 13.87
C ALA A 110 2.70 17.64 15.12
N GLU A 111 2.92 16.93 16.24
CA GLU A 111 3.46 17.52 17.48
C GLU A 111 4.96 17.84 17.37
N LEU A 112 5.72 17.09 16.58
CA LEU A 112 7.15 17.35 16.34
C LEU A 112 7.41 18.63 15.52
N ILE A 113 6.45 19.07 14.70
CA ILE A 113 6.60 20.26 13.84
C ILE A 113 6.34 21.57 14.63
N LYS A 114 5.66 21.50 15.79
CA LYS A 114 5.38 22.68 16.63
C LYS A 114 6.49 23.01 17.65
N GLY A 115 7.62 22.30 17.61
CA GLY A 115 8.68 22.39 18.62
C GLY A 115 9.94 23.17 18.22
N HIS A 116 9.90 24.01 17.17
CA HIS A 116 11.04 24.82 16.73
C HIS A 116 10.66 26.30 16.63
#